data_AF-A0A378PGT5-F1
#
_entry.id   AF-A0A378PGT5-F1
#
_cell.length_a   1.000
_cell.length_b   1.000
_cell.length_c   1.000
_cell.angle_alpha   90.00
_cell.angle_beta   90.00
_cell.angle_gamma   90.00
#
_symmetry.space_group_name_H-M   'P 1'
#
loop_
_entity.id
_entity.type
_entity.pdbx_description
1 polymer ?
#
loop_
_entity_poly.entity_id
_entity_poly.type
_entity_poly.pdbx_seq_one_letter_code
_entity_poly.pdbx_strand_id
1 'polypeptide(L)'
;MGSLLIDDAHSCVKKARNQVTIKIKKSSIYYKQFWEIFKHDLEKQSSGQFLSIERGSYSVSKMIPYWSWKDNQSKVKDIINDMYEDGASEITFSHNLIIDYLDSCQCYISGNELEITPLRIPVEKVPAYNNAKHRFILSATFSNNSDLVNELDIDVNSVQNPIEIKNISDVGERMILAPSKYHSDINREFIGKILKAHSANHNIVVLAPTYKQAKKWENYGAKVIQNDIDDEIENLNNTQGNFVVFVNRYDGIDLSGDSCHFLVIDGIPKGETVKEKSHSIMRPDSNYLLSQKAQSIEQGLGRAVRSGSDYCVVFMLGDDLLNFISRKTNLKFFSEQTQSQLDLTLTLIQEVKSSSTWEEAWTEVKTAVNLCLERDAGWTSMYKDNLKKYAETSHNTPNLLSLAQKEHLGLILYSNHDYEASYAEINSIITDSLLVDSQEKGWYYQILAEIMYSSNKTRSNDLQIKALKNNGNLLKPIHPTKEKKENQPLLRLKNLYKKYKISHQTWI
;
A
#
# COMPACT_ATOMS: atom_id res chain seq x y z
N MET A 1 -17.25 6.69 28.32
CA MET A 1 -15.89 6.41 28.81
C MET A 1 -15.10 7.70 28.86
N GLY A 2 -14.17 7.85 29.82
CA GLY A 2 -13.37 9.08 29.96
C GLY A 2 -12.29 9.19 28.89
N SER A 3 -11.45 8.15 28.76
CA SER A 3 -10.31 8.12 27.85
C SER A 3 -10.18 6.75 27.17
N LEU A 4 -9.67 6.73 25.95
CA LEU A 4 -9.25 5.56 25.20
C LEU A 4 -7.77 5.72 24.85
N LEU A 5 -7.00 4.64 24.97
CA LEU A 5 -5.61 4.58 24.51
C LEU A 5 -5.48 3.52 23.41
N ILE A 6 -4.89 3.92 22.28
CA ILE A 6 -4.49 3.03 21.20
C ILE A 6 -2.98 3.03 21.16
N ASP A 7 -2.40 1.88 21.51
CA ASP A 7 -0.98 1.61 21.32
C ASP A 7 -0.74 0.99 19.95
N ASP A 8 0.41 1.32 19.34
CA ASP A 8 0.74 1.01 17.94
C ASP A 8 -0.42 1.28 16.97
N ALA A 9 -0.68 2.57 16.74
CA ALA A 9 -1.80 3.05 15.94
C ALA A 9 -1.87 2.42 14.54
N HIS A 10 -0.72 2.19 13.89
CA HIS A 10 -0.66 1.60 12.55
C HIS A 10 -1.14 0.14 12.54
N SER A 11 -0.67 -0.66 13.50
CA SER A 11 -1.18 -2.03 13.67
C SER A 11 -2.66 -2.04 14.05
N CYS A 12 -3.12 -1.07 14.84
CA CYS A 12 -4.52 -0.93 15.21
C CYS A 12 -5.43 -0.65 13.99
N VAL A 13 -5.02 0.22 13.06
CA VAL A 13 -5.77 0.47 11.81
C VAL A 13 -5.99 -0.84 11.04
N LYS A 14 -4.92 -1.63 10.84
CA LYS A 14 -5.00 -2.90 10.12
C LYS A 14 -5.95 -3.89 10.80
N LYS A 15 -5.87 -4.00 12.13
CA LYS A 15 -6.76 -4.85 12.93
C LYS A 15 -8.21 -4.40 12.81
N ALA A 16 -8.48 -3.10 13.01
CA ALA A 16 -9.82 -2.53 12.91
C ALA A 16 -10.41 -2.74 11.50
N ARG A 17 -9.62 -2.50 10.45
CA ARG A 17 -10.01 -2.76 9.06
C ARG A 17 -10.39 -4.23 8.85
N ASN A 18 -9.58 -5.17 9.34
CA ASN A 18 -9.88 -6.60 9.23
C ASN A 18 -11.18 -7.01 9.94
N GLN A 19 -11.55 -6.37 11.07
CA GLN A 19 -12.81 -6.66 11.78
C GLN A 19 -14.06 -6.22 11.02
N VAL A 20 -13.93 -5.29 10.06
CA VAL A 20 -15.04 -4.82 9.21
C VAL A 20 -14.98 -5.37 7.80
N THR A 21 -14.13 -6.37 7.55
CA THR A 21 -13.95 -7.01 6.24
C THR A 21 -14.41 -8.46 6.29
N ILE A 22 -15.32 -8.85 5.40
CA ILE A 22 -15.69 -10.25 5.19
C ILE A 22 -14.75 -10.85 4.15
N LYS A 23 -14.13 -11.99 4.46
CA LYS A 23 -13.27 -12.74 3.52
C LYS A 23 -13.88 -14.11 3.27
N ILE A 24 -14.30 -14.40 2.04
CA ILE A 24 -14.99 -15.64 1.66
C ILE A 24 -14.08 -16.44 0.74
N LYS A 25 -13.61 -17.60 1.20
CA LYS A 25 -12.76 -18.49 0.39
C LYS A 25 -13.55 -19.09 -0.78
N LYS A 26 -12.88 -19.33 -1.91
CA LYS A 26 -13.48 -19.94 -3.10
C LYS A 26 -14.10 -21.32 -2.86
N SER A 27 -13.60 -22.06 -1.87
CA SER A 27 -14.17 -23.35 -1.45
C SER A 27 -15.55 -23.22 -0.80
N SER A 28 -15.92 -22.04 -0.30
CA SER A 28 -17.19 -21.78 0.37
C SER A 28 -18.38 -21.80 -0.59
N ILE A 29 -19.53 -22.25 -0.11
CA ILE A 29 -20.80 -22.19 -0.86
C ILE A 29 -21.22 -20.74 -1.16
N TYR A 30 -21.00 -19.82 -0.22
CA TYR A 30 -21.38 -18.41 -0.39
C TYR A 30 -20.55 -17.73 -1.48
N TYR A 31 -19.28 -18.13 -1.68
CA TYR A 31 -18.49 -17.65 -2.80
C TYR A 31 -19.18 -17.97 -4.13
N LYS A 32 -19.72 -19.19 -4.28
CA LYS A 32 -20.44 -19.59 -5.49
C LYS A 32 -21.70 -18.77 -5.69
N GLN A 33 -22.45 -18.48 -4.63
CA GLN A 33 -23.64 -17.64 -4.70
C GLN A 33 -23.29 -16.21 -5.17
N PHE A 34 -22.25 -15.59 -4.60
CA PHE A 34 -21.76 -14.28 -5.07
C PHE A 34 -21.23 -14.33 -6.51
N TRP A 35 -20.50 -15.40 -6.86
CA TRP A 35 -20.00 -15.60 -8.22
C TRP A 35 -21.14 -15.62 -9.24
N GLU A 36 -22.22 -16.35 -8.97
CA GLU A 36 -23.38 -16.44 -9.85
C GLU A 36 -24.06 -15.09 -10.07
N ILE A 37 -24.09 -14.22 -9.05
CA ILE A 37 -24.63 -12.86 -9.17
C ILE A 37 -23.76 -12.00 -10.10
N PHE A 38 -22.43 -12.03 -9.92
CA PHE A 38 -21.55 -11.02 -10.52
C PHE A 38 -20.79 -11.47 -11.78
N LYS A 39 -20.78 -12.77 -12.11
CA LYS A 39 -19.95 -13.33 -13.20
C LYS A 39 -20.14 -12.63 -14.55
N HIS A 40 -21.36 -12.29 -14.92
CA HIS A 40 -21.66 -11.67 -16.21
C HIS A 40 -21.09 -10.25 -16.31
N ASP A 41 -21.17 -9.46 -15.24
CA ASP A 41 -20.62 -8.10 -15.26
C ASP A 41 -19.09 -8.12 -15.16
N LEU A 42 -18.52 -9.08 -14.41
CA LEU A 42 -17.07 -9.32 -14.39
C LEU A 42 -16.51 -9.69 -15.77
N GLU A 43 -17.19 -10.58 -16.50
CA GLU A 43 -16.78 -10.98 -17.85
C GLU A 43 -16.75 -9.79 -18.82
N LYS A 44 -17.76 -8.91 -18.76
CA LYS A 44 -17.80 -7.66 -19.56
C LYS A 44 -16.64 -6.72 -19.23
N GLN A 45 -16.18 -6.70 -17.97
CA GLN A 45 -15.01 -5.90 -17.59
C GLN A 45 -13.74 -6.43 -18.29
N SER A 46 -13.48 -7.73 -18.23
CA SER A 46 -12.30 -8.34 -18.86
C SER A 46 -12.42 -9.86 -18.96
N SER A 47 -12.56 -10.39 -20.18
CA SER A 47 -12.70 -11.84 -20.42
C SER A 47 -11.48 -12.64 -19.96
N GLY A 48 -10.26 -12.16 -20.25
CA GLY A 48 -9.04 -12.86 -19.85
C GLY A 48 -8.83 -12.93 -18.33
N GLN A 49 -9.14 -11.84 -17.63
CA GLN A 49 -9.05 -11.81 -16.16
C GLN A 49 -10.19 -12.60 -15.52
N PHE A 50 -11.38 -12.57 -16.10
CA PHE A 50 -12.52 -13.41 -15.70
C PHE A 50 -12.16 -14.90 -15.73
N LEU A 51 -11.63 -15.39 -16.86
CA LEU A 51 -11.17 -16.78 -16.99
C LEU A 51 -10.05 -17.14 -15.98
N SER A 52 -9.17 -16.18 -15.68
CA SER A 52 -8.11 -16.38 -14.69
C SER A 52 -8.66 -16.54 -13.27
N ILE A 53 -9.66 -15.74 -12.90
CA ILE A 53 -10.35 -15.84 -11.60
C ILE A 53 -11.14 -17.16 -11.53
N GLU A 54 -11.86 -17.51 -12.59
CA GLU A 54 -12.61 -18.77 -12.69
C GLU A 54 -11.68 -19.99 -12.49
N ARG A 55 -10.49 -19.97 -13.10
CA ARG A 55 -9.47 -21.02 -12.95
C ARG A 55 -8.71 -21.01 -11.63
N GLY A 56 -8.92 -20.00 -10.78
CA GLY A 56 -8.28 -19.91 -9.47
C GLY A 56 -6.87 -19.32 -9.48
N SER A 57 -6.58 -18.41 -10.41
CA SER A 57 -5.29 -17.72 -10.42
C SER A 57 -5.16 -16.72 -9.27
N TYR A 58 -4.11 -16.87 -8.46
CA TYR A 58 -3.79 -15.96 -7.36
C TYR A 58 -3.30 -14.58 -7.83
N SER A 59 -2.79 -14.48 -9.06
CA SER A 59 -2.19 -13.24 -9.58
C SER A 59 -3.20 -12.22 -10.09
N VAL A 60 -4.49 -12.57 -10.11
CA VAL A 60 -5.55 -11.71 -10.65
C VAL A 60 -6.55 -11.39 -9.55
N SER A 61 -6.77 -10.10 -9.33
CA SER A 61 -7.87 -9.58 -8.54
C SER A 61 -8.63 -8.49 -9.29
N LYS A 62 -9.92 -8.35 -8.96
CA LYS A 62 -10.82 -7.36 -9.54
C LYS A 62 -11.77 -6.79 -8.51
N MET A 63 -12.11 -5.52 -8.68
CA MET A 63 -13.27 -4.92 -8.03
C MET A 63 -14.55 -5.37 -8.75
N ILE A 64 -15.56 -5.80 -8.01
CA ILE A 64 -16.93 -5.97 -8.53
C ILE A 64 -17.46 -4.59 -8.90
N PRO A 65 -18.04 -4.39 -10.10
CA PRO A 65 -18.54 -3.07 -10.49
C PRO A 65 -19.57 -2.52 -9.50
N TYR A 66 -19.41 -1.27 -9.06
CA TYR A 66 -20.24 -0.67 -8.02
C TYR A 66 -21.74 -0.68 -8.37
N TRP A 67 -22.09 -0.56 -9.65
CA TRP A 67 -23.49 -0.62 -10.08
C TRP A 67 -24.07 -2.02 -9.93
N SER A 68 -23.30 -3.04 -10.28
CA SER A 68 -23.70 -4.46 -10.15
C SER A 68 -23.87 -4.82 -8.68
N TRP A 69 -22.95 -4.34 -7.83
CA TRP A 69 -23.04 -4.45 -6.38
C TRP A 69 -24.31 -3.77 -5.84
N LYS A 70 -24.53 -2.49 -6.17
CA LYS A 70 -25.68 -1.70 -5.69
C LYS A 70 -27.03 -2.25 -6.19
N ASP A 71 -27.13 -2.67 -7.44
CA ASP A 71 -28.39 -3.19 -8.01
C ASP A 71 -28.75 -4.58 -7.45
N ASN A 72 -27.80 -5.33 -6.88
CA ASN A 72 -28.04 -6.65 -6.28
C ASN A 72 -27.99 -6.65 -4.74
N GLN A 73 -28.09 -5.48 -4.10
CA GLN A 73 -27.97 -5.32 -2.64
C GLN A 73 -28.87 -6.25 -1.82
N SER A 74 -30.13 -6.46 -2.24
CA SER A 74 -31.04 -7.37 -1.52
C SER A 74 -30.48 -8.79 -1.46
N LYS A 75 -30.04 -9.33 -2.60
CA LYS A 75 -29.48 -10.69 -2.67
C LYS A 75 -28.18 -10.80 -1.88
N VAL A 76 -27.34 -9.76 -1.93
CA VAL A 76 -26.10 -9.68 -1.14
C VAL A 76 -26.43 -9.75 0.35
N LYS A 77 -27.44 -8.99 0.80
CA LYS A 77 -27.89 -8.97 2.19
C LYS A 77 -28.42 -10.33 2.63
N ASP A 78 -29.22 -10.99 1.78
CA ASP A 78 -29.73 -12.34 2.04
C ASP A 78 -28.58 -13.34 2.24
N ILE A 79 -27.59 -13.36 1.34
CA ILE A 79 -26.42 -14.24 1.46
C ILE A 79 -25.64 -13.97 2.76
N ILE A 80 -25.44 -12.70 3.12
CA ILE A 80 -24.70 -12.33 4.34
C ILE A 80 -25.47 -12.73 5.61
N ASN A 81 -26.79 -12.62 5.61
CA ASN A 81 -27.62 -13.09 6.71
C ASN A 81 -27.58 -14.62 6.82
N ASP A 82 -27.70 -15.34 5.70
CA ASP A 82 -27.58 -16.80 5.68
C ASP A 82 -26.22 -17.24 6.26
N MET A 83 -25.12 -16.59 5.86
CA MET A 83 -23.79 -16.82 6.43
C MET A 83 -23.75 -16.64 7.96
N TYR A 84 -24.43 -15.62 8.47
CA TYR A 84 -24.47 -15.32 9.89
C TYR A 84 -25.31 -16.34 10.66
N GLU A 85 -26.47 -16.72 10.12
CA GLU A 85 -27.36 -17.74 10.67
C GLU A 85 -26.71 -19.13 10.69
N ASP A 86 -25.94 -19.47 9.65
CA ASP A 86 -25.15 -20.70 9.56
C ASP A 86 -23.92 -20.70 10.51
N GLY A 87 -23.65 -19.60 11.21
CA GLY A 87 -22.56 -19.47 12.17
C GLY A 87 -21.18 -19.40 11.51
N ALA A 88 -21.07 -18.87 10.29
CA ALA A 88 -19.78 -18.72 9.62
C ALA A 88 -18.85 -17.77 10.41
N SER A 89 -17.63 -18.23 10.68
CA SER A 89 -16.63 -17.49 11.46
C SER A 89 -16.23 -16.15 10.80
N GLU A 90 -16.32 -16.08 9.48
CA GLU A 90 -15.90 -14.98 8.64
C GLU A 90 -16.80 -13.74 8.76
N ILE A 91 -18.02 -13.92 9.28
CA ILE A 91 -19.04 -12.87 9.39
C ILE A 91 -19.39 -12.52 10.83
N THR A 92 -18.99 -13.32 11.83
CA THR A 92 -19.46 -13.20 13.22
C THR A 92 -19.32 -11.79 13.80
N PHE A 93 -18.14 -11.18 13.67
CA PHE A 93 -17.87 -9.82 14.18
C PHE A 93 -18.24 -8.73 13.17
N SER A 94 -17.99 -8.98 11.89
CA SER A 94 -18.19 -7.98 10.83
C SER A 94 -19.67 -7.72 10.55
N HIS A 95 -20.56 -8.70 10.75
CA HIS A 95 -22.00 -8.61 10.47
C HIS A 95 -22.61 -7.32 11.02
N ASN A 96 -22.58 -7.12 12.33
CA ASN A 96 -23.23 -5.99 13.00
C ASN A 96 -22.57 -4.64 12.67
N LEU A 97 -21.34 -4.65 12.16
CA LEU A 97 -20.62 -3.45 11.78
C LEU A 97 -20.98 -3.00 10.36
N ILE A 98 -21.33 -3.92 9.46
CA ILE A 98 -21.46 -3.61 8.02
C ILE A 98 -22.82 -3.91 7.41
N ILE A 99 -23.70 -4.70 8.05
CA ILE A 99 -24.96 -5.16 7.44
C ILE A 99 -25.89 -4.01 7.01
N ASP A 100 -25.86 -2.90 7.75
CA ASP A 100 -26.62 -1.68 7.45
C ASP A 100 -25.90 -0.72 6.50
N TYR A 101 -24.63 -1.00 6.15
CA TYR A 101 -23.76 -0.15 5.33
C TYR A 101 -23.24 -0.88 4.08
N LEU A 102 -23.91 -1.96 3.67
CA LEU A 102 -23.52 -2.70 2.47
C LEU A 102 -23.53 -1.82 1.21
N ASP A 103 -24.35 -0.78 1.17
CA ASP A 103 -24.41 0.19 0.08
C ASP A 103 -23.12 1.02 -0.09
N SER A 104 -22.36 1.14 1.00
CA SER A 104 -21.10 1.85 1.17
C SER A 104 -19.91 0.89 1.27
N CYS A 105 -20.16 -0.40 1.00
CA CYS A 105 -19.15 -1.42 0.84
C CYS A 105 -18.76 -1.59 -0.62
N GLN A 106 -17.51 -2.02 -0.80
CA GLN A 106 -16.98 -2.49 -2.06
C GLN A 106 -16.66 -3.97 -1.94
N CYS A 107 -16.84 -4.68 -3.04
CA CYS A 107 -16.50 -6.08 -3.15
C CYS A 107 -15.36 -6.28 -4.13
N TYR A 108 -14.40 -7.11 -3.75
CA TYR A 108 -13.25 -7.48 -4.54
C TYR A 108 -13.19 -9.00 -4.66
N ILE A 109 -12.70 -9.51 -5.77
CA ILE A 109 -12.66 -10.95 -6.06
C ILE A 109 -11.31 -11.32 -6.67
N SER A 110 -10.76 -12.45 -6.24
CA SER A 110 -9.58 -13.08 -6.80
C SER A 110 -9.86 -14.54 -7.13
N GLY A 111 -8.88 -15.24 -7.71
CA GLY A 111 -9.01 -16.67 -7.95
C GLY A 111 -9.20 -17.54 -6.69
N ASN A 112 -8.92 -17.03 -5.49
CA ASN A 112 -8.94 -17.85 -4.27
C ASN A 112 -9.93 -17.37 -3.21
N GLU A 113 -10.31 -16.09 -3.24
CA GLU A 113 -11.19 -15.50 -2.24
C GLU A 113 -11.90 -14.26 -2.77
N LEU A 114 -13.04 -13.97 -2.16
CA LEU A 114 -13.83 -12.75 -2.31
C LEU A 114 -13.72 -11.94 -1.00
N GLU A 115 -13.66 -10.63 -1.12
CA GLU A 115 -13.47 -9.71 -0.01
C GLU A 115 -14.51 -8.58 -0.07
N ILE A 116 -15.30 -8.41 0.99
CA ILE A 116 -16.29 -7.33 1.13
C ILE A 116 -15.82 -6.42 2.25
N THR A 117 -15.68 -5.13 1.96
CA THR A 117 -15.19 -4.15 2.95
C THR A 117 -15.82 -2.78 2.73
N PRO A 118 -16.14 -2.03 3.81
CA PRO A 118 -16.65 -0.68 3.68
C PRO A 118 -15.57 0.27 3.14
N LEU A 119 -15.98 1.37 2.49
CA LEU A 119 -15.06 2.41 2.02
C LEU A 119 -14.26 3.03 3.18
N ARG A 120 -14.89 3.23 4.34
CA ARG A 120 -14.27 3.67 5.60
C ARG A 120 -14.63 2.71 6.74
N ILE A 121 -13.84 2.67 7.81
CA ILE A 121 -14.26 1.96 9.02
C ILE A 121 -15.42 2.75 9.67
N PRO A 122 -16.57 2.11 9.98
CA PRO A 122 -17.68 2.73 10.69
C PRO A 122 -17.36 2.85 12.20
N VAL A 123 -16.39 3.70 12.55
CA VAL A 123 -15.94 3.88 13.94
C VAL A 123 -17.06 4.33 14.89
N GLU A 124 -18.10 4.97 14.37
CA GLU A 124 -19.30 5.36 15.09
C GLU A 124 -20.11 4.16 15.63
N LYS A 125 -19.95 2.97 15.03
CA LYS A 125 -20.58 1.73 15.49
C LYS A 125 -19.86 1.10 16.69
N VAL A 126 -18.73 1.67 17.13
CA VAL A 126 -18.00 1.23 18.32
C VAL A 126 -18.21 2.28 19.42
N PRO A 127 -19.22 2.12 20.32
CA PRO A 127 -19.54 3.15 21.32
C PRO A 127 -18.37 3.48 22.24
N ALA A 128 -17.51 2.50 22.48
CA ALA A 128 -16.30 2.65 23.26
C ALA A 128 -15.33 3.69 22.65
N TYR A 129 -15.24 3.69 21.32
CA TYR A 129 -14.41 4.58 20.54
C TYR A 129 -15.10 5.94 20.35
N ASN A 130 -16.33 5.91 19.84
CA ASN A 130 -17.10 7.09 19.47
C ASN A 130 -17.42 8.00 20.66
N ASN A 131 -17.69 7.42 21.84
CA ASN A 131 -18.09 8.17 23.03
C ASN A 131 -16.92 8.47 23.98
N ALA A 132 -15.67 8.19 23.59
CA ALA A 132 -14.51 8.54 24.38
C ALA A 132 -14.26 10.06 24.32
N LYS A 133 -14.15 10.72 25.48
CA LYS A 133 -13.88 12.17 25.53
C LYS A 133 -12.44 12.50 25.13
N HIS A 134 -11.50 11.61 25.44
CA HIS A 134 -10.10 11.73 25.09
C HIS A 134 -9.63 10.46 24.38
N ARG A 135 -8.93 10.60 23.25
CA ARG A 135 -8.32 9.50 22.49
C ARG A 135 -6.81 9.74 22.44
N PHE A 136 -6.03 8.85 23.07
CA PHE A 136 -4.57 8.87 23.04
C PHE A 136 -4.10 7.87 21.98
N ILE A 137 -3.40 8.35 20.95
CA ILE A 137 -2.93 7.55 19.83
C ILE A 137 -1.40 7.52 19.87
N LEU A 138 -0.83 6.36 20.13
CA LEU A 138 0.62 6.19 20.27
C LEU A 138 1.17 5.54 19.00
N SER A 139 2.27 6.08 18.48
CA SER A 139 3.01 5.51 17.35
C SER A 139 4.49 5.81 17.49
N ALA A 140 5.33 4.86 17.12
CA ALA A 140 6.80 5.04 17.09
C ALA A 140 7.23 5.99 15.96
N THR A 141 6.45 6.06 14.88
CA THR A 141 6.66 7.00 13.78
C THR A 141 5.36 7.65 13.40
N PHE A 142 5.38 8.96 13.20
CA PHE A 142 4.26 9.71 12.62
C PHE A 142 4.56 10.12 11.17
N SER A 143 5.48 9.40 10.49
CA SER A 143 5.72 9.55 9.06
C SER A 143 4.53 8.96 8.28
N ASN A 144 3.73 9.84 7.65
CA ASN A 144 2.58 9.50 6.79
C ASN A 144 1.38 8.81 7.48
N ASN A 145 0.62 9.57 8.28
CA ASN A 145 -0.55 9.06 9.02
C ASN A 145 -1.91 9.35 8.36
N SER A 146 -1.95 9.37 7.03
CA SER A 146 -3.20 9.58 6.29
C SER A 146 -4.29 8.57 6.71
N ASP A 147 -3.89 7.32 7.00
CA ASP A 147 -4.79 6.27 7.48
C ASP A 147 -5.39 6.56 8.88
N LEU A 148 -4.70 7.29 9.77
CA LEU A 148 -5.29 7.67 11.07
C LEU A 148 -6.48 8.62 10.87
N VAL A 149 -6.38 9.55 9.92
CA VAL A 149 -7.46 10.47 9.57
C VAL A 149 -8.57 9.71 8.84
N ASN A 150 -8.21 9.01 7.76
CA ASN A 150 -9.16 8.33 6.88
C ASN A 150 -9.94 7.20 7.56
N GLU A 151 -9.27 6.37 8.34
CA GLU A 151 -9.81 5.12 8.87
C GLU A 151 -10.29 5.24 10.31
N LEU A 152 -9.59 6.04 11.14
CA LEU A 152 -9.90 6.15 12.56
C LEU A 152 -10.57 7.47 12.94
N ASP A 153 -10.85 8.38 12.00
CA ASP A 153 -11.46 9.69 12.33
C ASP A 153 -10.63 10.43 13.42
N ILE A 154 -9.32 10.46 13.22
CA ILE A 154 -8.41 11.27 14.03
C ILE A 154 -8.32 12.66 13.42
N ASP A 155 -8.48 13.68 14.25
CA ASP A 155 -8.39 15.08 13.84
C ASP A 155 -7.01 15.38 13.21
N VAL A 156 -7.04 16.07 12.07
CA VAL A 156 -5.83 16.38 11.30
C VAL A 156 -4.85 17.26 12.08
N ASN A 157 -5.35 18.19 12.91
CA ASN A 157 -4.48 19.06 13.70
C ASN A 157 -3.74 18.26 14.78
N SER A 158 -4.40 17.26 15.36
CA SER A 158 -3.79 16.35 16.33
C SER A 158 -2.67 15.51 15.71
N VAL A 159 -2.83 15.10 14.44
CA VAL A 159 -1.79 14.39 13.69
C VAL A 159 -0.62 15.30 13.32
N GLN A 160 -0.89 16.57 12.99
CA GLN A 160 0.13 17.56 12.62
C GLN A 160 0.90 18.11 13.83
N ASN A 161 0.32 18.05 15.03
CA ASN A 161 0.90 18.58 16.26
C ASN A 161 0.97 17.47 17.32
N PRO A 162 1.73 16.38 17.09
CA PRO A 162 1.87 15.31 18.06
C PRO A 162 2.66 15.79 19.29
N ILE A 163 2.43 15.13 20.43
CA ILE A 163 3.32 15.28 21.59
C ILE A 163 4.58 14.45 21.30
N GLU A 164 5.69 15.13 21.03
CA GLU A 164 6.97 14.49 20.70
C GLU A 164 7.91 14.43 21.90
N ILE A 165 8.52 13.26 22.11
CA ILE A 165 9.66 13.10 23.03
C ILE A 165 10.92 13.05 22.18
N LYS A 166 11.75 14.10 22.23
CA LYS A 166 12.99 14.19 21.45
C LYS A 166 14.10 13.34 22.09
N ASN A 167 14.25 12.10 21.66
CA ASN A 167 15.39 11.24 22.02
C ASN A 167 16.27 10.98 20.78
N ILE A 168 17.20 11.90 20.50
CA ILE A 168 18.13 11.80 19.35
C ILE A 168 19.29 10.81 19.64
N SER A 169 19.47 10.39 20.89
CA SER A 169 20.65 9.62 21.34
C SER A 169 20.57 8.10 21.16
N ASP A 170 19.51 7.55 20.58
CA ASP A 170 19.21 6.10 20.64
C ASP A 170 19.02 5.42 19.27
N VAL A 171 19.56 6.02 18.21
CA VAL A 171 19.47 5.44 16.86
C VAL A 171 20.65 4.52 16.61
N GLY A 172 20.40 3.22 16.54
CA GLY A 172 21.42 2.23 16.17
C GLY A 172 21.80 2.27 14.69
N GLU A 173 22.80 1.48 14.33
CA GLU A 173 23.49 1.57 13.04
C GLU A 173 22.95 0.58 12.01
N ARG A 174 22.69 1.07 10.79
CA ARG A 174 22.25 0.25 9.65
C ARG A 174 23.19 0.46 8.48
N MET A 175 24.00 -0.54 8.17
CA MET A 175 24.81 -0.58 6.94
C MET A 175 23.96 -1.13 5.81
N ILE A 176 23.31 -0.24 5.05
CA ILE A 176 22.41 -0.63 3.97
C ILE A 176 23.20 -0.74 2.65
N LEU A 177 23.16 -1.92 2.04
CA LEU A 177 23.90 -2.27 0.82
C LEU A 177 22.95 -2.78 -0.27
N ALA A 178 23.20 -2.39 -1.52
CA ALA A 178 22.52 -2.92 -2.70
C ALA A 178 23.54 -3.59 -3.64
N PRO A 179 23.97 -4.84 -3.36
CA PRO A 179 25.17 -5.42 -3.97
C PRO A 179 25.13 -5.51 -5.50
N SER A 180 23.96 -5.75 -6.09
CA SER A 180 23.81 -5.81 -7.55
C SER A 180 24.04 -4.47 -8.25
N LYS A 181 24.07 -3.34 -7.52
CA LYS A 181 24.44 -2.03 -8.04
C LYS A 181 25.95 -1.80 -8.08
N TYR A 182 26.72 -2.55 -7.29
CA TYR A 182 28.19 -2.55 -7.35
C TYR A 182 28.66 -3.39 -8.54
N HIS A 183 28.08 -4.58 -8.71
CA HIS A 183 28.31 -5.43 -9.89
C HIS A 183 27.14 -6.41 -10.08
N SER A 184 26.68 -6.61 -11.31
CA SER A 184 25.46 -7.42 -11.62
C SER A 184 25.54 -8.87 -11.13
N ASP A 185 26.75 -9.43 -11.08
CA ASP A 185 26.99 -10.81 -10.65
C ASP A 185 26.99 -10.99 -9.13
N ILE A 186 27.02 -9.89 -8.36
CA ILE A 186 26.79 -9.91 -6.90
C ILE A 186 25.27 -9.94 -6.67
N ASN A 187 24.63 -10.97 -7.20
CA ASN A 187 23.19 -11.14 -7.24
C ASN A 187 22.67 -11.93 -6.01
N ARG A 188 21.36 -12.19 -5.97
CA ARG A 188 20.71 -12.94 -4.89
C ARG A 188 21.37 -14.30 -4.61
N GLU A 189 21.79 -15.02 -5.65
CA GLU A 189 22.42 -16.33 -5.49
C GLU A 189 23.77 -16.22 -4.80
N PHE A 190 24.59 -15.28 -5.23
CA PHE A 190 25.89 -15.04 -4.61
C PHE A 190 25.75 -14.60 -3.15
N ILE A 191 24.87 -13.62 -2.87
CA ILE A 191 24.60 -13.16 -1.51
C ILE A 191 24.05 -14.29 -0.63
N GLY A 192 23.17 -15.15 -1.16
CA GLY A 192 22.68 -16.32 -0.43
C GLY A 192 23.80 -17.26 0.04
N LYS A 193 24.79 -17.52 -0.81
CA LYS A 193 25.97 -18.34 -0.46
C LYS A 193 26.84 -17.69 0.62
N ILE A 194 27.06 -16.38 0.51
CA ILE A 194 27.79 -15.61 1.52
C ILE A 194 27.08 -15.64 2.87
N LEU A 195 25.78 -15.37 2.89
CA LEU A 195 24.98 -15.40 4.11
C LEU A 195 24.98 -16.80 4.74
N LYS A 196 24.91 -17.88 3.95
CA LYS A 196 25.05 -19.23 4.50
C LYS A 196 26.36 -19.42 5.28
N ALA A 197 27.48 -18.87 4.80
CA ALA A 197 28.74 -18.92 5.55
C ALA A 197 28.67 -18.13 6.86
N HIS A 198 28.06 -16.93 6.86
CA HIS A 198 27.87 -16.12 8.08
C HIS A 198 26.86 -16.70 9.07
N SER A 199 25.92 -17.52 8.61
CA SER A 199 24.91 -18.17 9.46
C SER A 199 25.52 -19.18 10.44
N ALA A 200 26.82 -19.44 10.43
CA ALA A 200 27.47 -20.22 11.47
C ALA A 200 27.57 -19.46 12.80
N ASN A 201 27.67 -18.12 12.75
CA ASN A 201 27.97 -17.28 13.92
C ASN A 201 26.94 -16.17 14.14
N HIS A 202 26.03 -15.95 13.20
CA HIS A 202 25.06 -14.86 13.26
C HIS A 202 23.68 -15.34 12.85
N ASN A 203 22.66 -14.74 13.46
CA ASN A 203 21.31 -14.82 12.95
C ASN A 203 21.13 -13.98 11.68
N ILE A 204 20.50 -14.59 10.69
CA ILE A 204 20.21 -14.00 9.39
C ILE A 204 18.71 -14.08 9.14
N VAL A 205 18.11 -12.92 8.88
CA VAL A 205 16.69 -12.81 8.61
C VAL A 205 16.47 -12.27 7.21
N VAL A 206 15.60 -12.93 6.45
CA VAL A 206 15.17 -12.49 5.12
C VAL A 206 13.69 -12.13 5.14
N LEU A 207 13.36 -10.94 4.66
CA LEU A 207 12.00 -10.51 4.39
C LEU A 207 11.73 -10.66 2.89
N ALA A 208 10.82 -11.57 2.54
CA ALA A 208 10.48 -11.85 1.15
C ALA A 208 8.97 -11.67 0.91
N PRO A 209 8.51 -11.00 -0.16
CA PRO A 209 7.12 -10.55 -0.27
C PRO A 209 6.13 -11.64 -0.68
N THR A 210 6.62 -12.81 -1.10
CA THR A 210 5.74 -13.95 -1.44
C THR A 210 6.41 -15.25 -1.07
N TYR A 211 5.61 -16.28 -0.78
CA TYR A 211 6.10 -17.62 -0.53
C TYR A 211 6.98 -18.14 -1.68
N LYS A 212 6.62 -17.85 -2.94
CA LYS A 212 7.42 -18.24 -4.11
C LYS A 212 8.84 -17.64 -4.09
N GLN A 213 8.99 -16.40 -3.61
CA GLN A 213 10.31 -15.79 -3.48
C GLN A 213 11.04 -16.32 -2.24
N ALA A 214 10.34 -16.44 -1.12
CA ALA A 214 10.90 -16.98 0.12
C ALA A 214 11.49 -18.39 -0.09
N LYS A 215 10.77 -19.26 -0.81
CA LYS A 215 11.21 -20.62 -1.10
C LYS A 215 12.56 -20.71 -1.81
N LYS A 216 12.95 -19.69 -2.58
CA LYS A 216 14.26 -19.67 -3.25
C LYS A 216 15.42 -19.66 -2.26
N TRP A 217 15.20 -19.16 -1.05
CA TRP A 217 16.22 -19.08 0.00
C TRP A 217 16.47 -20.41 0.71
N GLU A 218 15.55 -21.39 0.60
CA GLU A 218 15.78 -22.76 1.08
C GLU A 218 17.01 -23.39 0.40
N ASN A 219 17.30 -23.01 -0.85
CA ASN A 219 18.49 -23.45 -1.59
C ASN A 219 19.80 -23.00 -0.93
N TYR A 220 19.77 -22.00 -0.05
CA TYR A 220 20.92 -21.50 0.70
C TYR A 220 20.87 -21.93 2.17
N GLY A 221 19.95 -22.84 2.53
CA GLY A 221 19.81 -23.38 3.87
C GLY A 221 19.00 -22.51 4.83
N ALA A 222 18.15 -21.62 4.32
CA ALA A 222 17.22 -20.84 5.13
C ALA A 222 15.92 -21.62 5.41
N LYS A 223 15.36 -21.46 6.62
CA LYS A 223 14.05 -21.99 7.03
C LYS A 223 12.95 -20.97 6.71
N VAL A 224 11.97 -21.34 5.89
CA VAL A 224 10.83 -20.47 5.56
C VAL A 224 9.76 -20.57 6.63
N ILE A 225 9.43 -19.44 7.26
CA ILE A 225 8.46 -19.33 8.35
C ILE A 225 7.14 -18.80 7.80
N GLN A 226 6.07 -19.56 7.99
CA GLN A 226 4.70 -19.19 7.60
C GLN A 226 3.76 -19.07 8.79
N ASN A 227 3.95 -19.94 9.79
CA ASN A 227 3.19 -20.01 11.03
C ASN A 227 4.17 -19.92 12.21
N ASP A 228 3.65 -19.76 13.43
CA ASP A 228 4.43 -19.81 14.68
C ASP A 228 5.57 -18.77 14.70
N ILE A 229 5.25 -17.56 14.24
CA ILE A 229 6.20 -16.46 14.09
C ILE A 229 6.79 -16.06 15.45
N ASP A 230 5.95 -16.03 16.49
CA ASP A 230 6.37 -15.63 17.83
C ASP A 230 7.39 -16.63 18.41
N ASP A 231 7.18 -17.93 18.21
CA ASP A 231 8.12 -18.98 18.63
C ASP A 231 9.46 -18.86 17.90
N GLU A 232 9.45 -18.53 16.60
CA GLU A 232 10.70 -18.32 15.86
C GLU A 232 11.41 -17.03 16.28
N ILE A 233 10.68 -15.95 16.59
CA ILE A 233 11.27 -14.73 17.14
C ILE A 233 11.92 -15.03 18.49
N GLU A 234 11.25 -15.79 19.35
CA GLU A 234 11.83 -16.24 20.62
C GLU A 234 13.09 -17.09 20.41
N ASN A 235 13.10 -17.98 19.42
CA ASN A 235 14.29 -18.75 19.04
C ASN A 235 15.45 -17.84 18.60
N LEU A 236 15.19 -16.83 17.75
CA LEU A 236 16.20 -15.87 17.30
C LEU A 236 16.78 -15.06 18.47
N ASN A 237 15.94 -14.66 19.43
CA ASN A 237 16.39 -13.90 20.60
C ASN A 237 17.31 -14.74 21.52
N ASN A 238 17.14 -16.07 21.53
CA ASN A 238 17.80 -16.96 22.47
C ASN A 238 18.97 -17.75 21.89
N THR A 239 19.11 -17.80 20.55
CA THR A 239 20.10 -18.65 19.88
C THR A 239 20.81 -17.89 18.76
N GLN A 240 21.95 -18.41 18.32
CA GLN A 240 22.71 -17.86 17.18
C GLN A 240 22.83 -18.89 16.06
N GLY A 241 23.12 -18.38 14.86
CA GLY A 241 23.36 -19.21 13.68
C GLY A 241 22.07 -19.65 12.96
N ASN A 242 20.97 -18.94 13.20
CA ASN A 242 19.73 -19.17 12.48
C ASN A 242 19.76 -18.48 11.12
N PHE A 243 19.14 -19.12 10.12
CA PHE A 243 18.90 -18.50 8.82
C PHE A 243 17.43 -18.69 8.48
N VAL A 244 16.65 -17.61 8.60
CA VAL A 244 15.19 -17.67 8.51
C VAL A 244 14.64 -16.70 7.48
N VAL A 245 13.48 -17.04 6.93
CA VAL A 245 12.77 -16.21 5.96
C VAL A 245 11.35 -16.00 6.43
N PHE A 246 10.96 -14.74 6.64
CA PHE A 246 9.57 -14.37 6.91
C PHE A 246 8.88 -13.94 5.62
N VAL A 247 7.71 -14.51 5.36
CA VAL A 247 6.92 -14.20 4.16
C VAL A 247 6.05 -12.98 4.42
N ASN A 248 6.32 -11.90 3.68
CA ASN A 248 5.59 -10.63 3.68
C ASN A 248 5.49 -9.95 5.06
N ARG A 249 6.40 -10.24 5.99
CA ARG A 249 6.46 -9.61 7.31
C ARG A 249 7.47 -8.48 7.33
N TYR A 250 7.13 -7.39 6.67
CA TYR A 250 7.90 -6.14 6.75
C TYR A 250 7.58 -5.36 8.04
N ASP A 251 6.51 -5.75 8.73
CA ASP A 251 6.07 -5.22 10.00
C ASP A 251 5.71 -6.33 11.00
N GLY A 252 5.34 -5.92 12.22
CA GLY A 252 4.81 -6.83 13.24
C GLY A 252 5.80 -7.82 13.85
N ILE A 253 7.07 -7.81 13.44
CA ILE A 253 8.15 -8.62 14.03
C ILE A 253 9.17 -7.74 14.75
N ASP A 254 9.83 -8.30 15.75
CA ASP A 254 10.84 -7.64 16.57
C ASP A 254 12.15 -8.43 16.52
N LEU A 255 13.23 -7.81 16.04
CA LEU A 255 14.51 -8.48 15.79
C LEU A 255 15.68 -7.69 16.39
N SER A 256 15.48 -7.03 17.54
CA SER A 256 16.51 -6.18 18.16
C SER A 256 17.69 -6.95 18.76
N GLY A 257 18.82 -6.25 18.93
CA GLY A 257 20.04 -6.79 19.54
C GLY A 257 20.67 -7.91 18.73
N ASP A 258 21.12 -8.97 19.41
CA ASP A 258 21.81 -10.11 18.78
C ASP A 258 20.87 -11.01 17.96
N SER A 259 19.57 -10.71 17.96
CA SER A 259 18.55 -11.48 17.24
C SER A 259 18.70 -11.37 15.72
N CYS A 260 19.31 -10.30 15.21
CA CYS A 260 19.56 -10.11 13.78
C CYS A 260 20.68 -9.10 13.48
N HIS A 261 21.87 -9.60 13.10
CA HIS A 261 22.94 -8.74 12.57
C HIS A 261 22.97 -8.68 11.03
N PHE A 262 22.28 -9.60 10.36
CA PHE A 262 22.10 -9.60 8.92
C PHE A 262 20.63 -9.63 8.55
N LEU A 263 20.15 -8.53 7.99
CA LEU A 263 18.81 -8.40 7.44
C LEU A 263 18.86 -8.40 5.91
N VAL A 264 17.98 -9.13 5.26
CA VAL A 264 17.80 -9.07 3.82
C VAL A 264 16.39 -8.61 3.51
N ILE A 265 16.25 -7.54 2.73
CA ILE A 265 14.98 -7.10 2.16
C ILE A 265 14.96 -7.50 0.69
N ASP A 266 14.24 -8.58 0.37
CA ASP A 266 14.24 -9.19 -0.97
C ASP A 266 12.97 -8.84 -1.77
N GLY A 267 12.94 -7.63 -2.33
CA GLY A 267 11.84 -7.09 -3.12
C GLY A 267 10.87 -6.21 -2.32
N ILE A 268 9.89 -5.65 -3.01
CA ILE A 268 8.91 -4.75 -2.39
C ILE A 268 7.78 -5.50 -1.67
N PRO A 269 7.25 -4.96 -0.56
CA PRO A 269 6.03 -5.46 0.07
C PRO A 269 4.90 -5.57 -0.94
N LYS A 270 4.12 -6.66 -0.87
CA LYS A 270 2.94 -6.85 -1.71
C LYS A 270 1.67 -6.74 -0.90
N GLY A 271 0.62 -6.23 -1.55
CA GLY A 271 -0.72 -6.18 -0.99
C GLY A 271 -1.16 -7.56 -0.52
N GLU A 272 -1.61 -7.65 0.72
CA GLU A 272 -2.05 -8.88 1.36
C GLU A 272 -3.48 -9.20 0.94
N THR A 273 -4.33 -8.17 0.98
CA THR A 273 -5.76 -8.26 0.72
C THR A 273 -6.07 -8.25 -0.78
N VAL A 274 -7.24 -8.76 -1.16
CA VAL A 274 -7.73 -8.70 -2.55
C VAL A 274 -7.93 -7.23 -2.94
N LYS A 275 -8.43 -6.41 -2.02
CA LYS A 275 -8.56 -4.94 -2.17
C LYS A 275 -7.21 -4.30 -2.53
N GLU A 276 -6.18 -4.50 -1.70
CA GLU A 276 -4.85 -3.92 -1.94
C GLU A 276 -4.24 -4.37 -3.26
N LYS A 277 -4.38 -5.66 -3.61
CA LYS A 277 -3.93 -6.18 -4.91
C LYS A 277 -4.65 -5.47 -6.06
N SER A 278 -5.97 -5.27 -5.96
CA SER A 278 -6.74 -4.55 -6.98
C SER A 278 -6.34 -3.08 -7.05
N HIS A 279 -6.17 -2.40 -5.91
CA HIS A 279 -5.71 -1.02 -5.85
C HIS A 279 -4.32 -0.85 -6.47
N SER A 280 -3.41 -1.80 -6.25
CA SER A 280 -2.06 -1.76 -6.86
C SER A 280 -2.08 -1.78 -8.39
N ILE A 281 -3.14 -2.31 -9.01
CA ILE A 281 -3.36 -2.31 -10.46
C ILE A 281 -4.12 -1.04 -10.88
N MET A 282 -5.12 -0.65 -10.09
CA MET A 282 -6.03 0.46 -10.41
C MET A 282 -5.39 1.83 -10.21
N ARG A 283 -4.47 2.01 -9.26
CA ARG A 283 -3.84 3.29 -8.93
C ARG A 283 -2.34 3.15 -8.55
N PRO A 284 -1.52 2.52 -9.41
CA PRO A 284 -0.15 2.09 -9.07
C PRO A 284 0.78 3.22 -8.61
N ASP A 285 0.59 4.43 -9.15
CA ASP A 285 1.40 5.62 -8.88
C ASP A 285 0.76 6.57 -7.85
N SER A 286 -0.33 6.16 -7.20
CA SER A 286 -0.99 6.93 -6.16
C SER A 286 -0.01 7.29 -5.04
N ASN A 287 0.06 8.57 -4.66
CA ASN A 287 0.88 9.01 -3.53
C ASN A 287 0.55 8.22 -2.24
N TYR A 288 -0.71 7.81 -2.05
CA TYR A 288 -1.13 6.98 -0.91
C TYR A 288 -0.53 5.57 -0.95
N LEU A 289 -0.60 4.88 -2.10
CA LEU A 289 -0.01 3.53 -2.20
C LEU A 289 1.52 3.58 -2.16
N LEU A 290 2.14 4.61 -2.75
CA LEU A 290 3.58 4.81 -2.67
C LEU A 290 4.01 5.09 -1.22
N SER A 291 3.23 5.85 -0.47
CA SER A 291 3.55 6.16 0.92
C SER A 291 3.39 4.94 1.85
N GLN A 292 2.37 4.11 1.64
CA GLN A 292 2.25 2.82 2.34
C GLN A 292 3.40 1.85 2.03
N LYS A 293 3.84 1.79 0.76
CA LYS A 293 5.01 0.98 0.38
C LYS A 293 6.29 1.48 1.05
N ALA A 294 6.52 2.79 1.04
CA ALA A 294 7.68 3.41 1.69
C ALA A 294 7.67 3.12 3.20
N GLN A 295 6.52 3.31 3.85
CA GLN A 295 6.34 3.01 5.28
C GLN A 295 6.61 1.52 5.58
N SER A 296 6.13 0.60 4.75
CA SER A 296 6.38 -0.83 4.94
C SER A 296 7.87 -1.19 4.77
N ILE A 297 8.56 -0.60 3.79
CA ILE A 297 10.01 -0.77 3.61
C ILE A 297 10.77 -0.19 4.82
N GLU A 298 10.42 1.01 5.27
CA GLU A 298 10.99 1.67 6.44
C GLU A 298 10.82 0.82 7.71
N GLN A 299 9.62 0.28 7.93
CA GLN A 299 9.38 -0.62 9.05
C GLN A 299 10.22 -1.88 8.96
N GLY A 300 10.40 -2.44 7.75
CA GLY A 300 11.28 -3.59 7.52
C GLY A 300 12.73 -3.27 7.89
N LEU A 301 13.25 -2.12 7.45
CA LEU A 301 14.57 -1.60 7.83
C LEU A 301 14.70 -1.37 9.33
N GLY A 302 13.59 -1.01 9.99
CA GLY A 302 13.51 -0.71 11.41
C GLY A 302 13.57 -1.92 12.35
N ARG A 303 13.36 -3.14 11.86
CA ARG A 303 13.16 -4.31 12.75
C ARG A 303 14.41 -4.81 13.44
N ALA A 304 15.57 -4.67 12.81
CA ALA A 304 16.84 -5.19 13.33
C ALA A 304 17.55 -4.25 14.31
N VAL A 305 17.08 -3.00 14.46
CA VAL A 305 17.82 -1.96 15.20
C VAL A 305 16.84 -1.08 15.97
N ARG A 306 16.84 -1.20 17.31
CA ARG A 306 15.93 -0.48 18.23
C ARG A 306 16.64 0.45 19.20
N SER A 307 17.85 0.09 19.64
CA SER A 307 18.65 0.89 20.57
C SER A 307 19.85 1.53 19.87
N GLY A 308 20.44 2.55 20.49
CA GLY A 308 21.65 3.21 19.99
C GLY A 308 22.90 2.32 19.94
N SER A 309 22.87 1.16 20.62
CA SER A 309 23.93 0.16 20.58
C SER A 309 23.75 -0.91 19.52
N ASP A 310 22.54 -1.06 18.96
CA ASP A 310 22.25 -2.09 17.97
C ASP A 310 22.93 -1.75 16.64
N TYR A 311 23.33 -2.79 15.91
CA TYR A 311 23.89 -2.65 14.57
C TYR A 311 23.52 -3.84 13.68
N CYS A 312 23.26 -3.55 12.42
CA CYS A 312 22.86 -4.54 11.43
C CYS A 312 23.39 -4.18 10.04
N VAL A 313 23.85 -5.19 9.31
CA VAL A 313 24.05 -5.12 7.86
C VAL A 313 22.74 -5.46 7.16
N VAL A 314 22.28 -4.58 6.27
CA VAL A 314 21.06 -4.77 5.50
C VAL A 314 21.39 -4.95 4.03
N PHE A 315 20.99 -6.07 3.44
CA PHE A 315 21.05 -6.29 2.00
C PHE A 315 19.70 -6.01 1.34
N MET A 316 19.65 -5.03 0.44
CA MET A 316 18.49 -4.76 -0.41
C MET A 316 18.65 -5.48 -1.75
N LEU A 317 17.74 -6.40 -2.04
CA LEU A 317 17.76 -7.21 -3.26
C LEU A 317 16.45 -7.03 -4.03
N GLY A 318 16.51 -7.14 -5.35
CA GLY A 318 15.36 -7.03 -6.25
C GLY A 318 15.28 -5.69 -6.97
N ASP A 319 15.12 -5.73 -8.29
CA ASP A 319 15.13 -4.53 -9.13
C ASP A 319 13.96 -3.59 -8.84
N ASP A 320 12.80 -4.13 -8.46
CA ASP A 320 11.63 -3.35 -8.08
C ASP A 320 11.87 -2.52 -6.82
N LEU A 321 12.50 -3.11 -5.79
CA LEU A 321 12.88 -2.41 -4.56
C LEU A 321 13.93 -1.33 -4.84
N LEU A 322 14.99 -1.68 -5.56
CA LEU A 322 16.06 -0.74 -5.88
C LEU A 322 15.54 0.42 -6.75
N ASN A 323 14.69 0.13 -7.74
CA ASN A 323 14.06 1.17 -8.54
C ASN A 323 13.11 2.06 -7.71
N PHE A 324 12.46 1.50 -6.69
CA PHE A 324 11.57 2.27 -5.81
C PHE A 324 12.36 3.27 -4.97
N ILE A 325 13.43 2.84 -4.29
CA ILE A 325 14.23 3.68 -3.40
C ILE A 325 15.14 4.68 -4.14
N SER A 326 15.57 4.36 -5.37
CA SER A 326 16.41 5.29 -6.17
C SER A 326 15.61 6.45 -6.78
N ARG A 327 14.27 6.39 -6.79
CA ARG A 327 13.42 7.46 -7.33
C ARG A 327 13.25 8.57 -6.30
N LYS A 328 13.73 9.78 -6.63
CA LYS A 328 13.51 10.99 -5.82
C LYS A 328 12.02 11.26 -5.52
N THR A 329 11.12 10.91 -6.44
CA THR A 329 9.67 11.05 -6.24
C THR A 329 9.11 10.15 -5.15
N ASN A 330 9.81 9.06 -4.80
CA ASN A 330 9.39 8.12 -3.77
C ASN A 330 10.10 8.37 -2.43
N LEU A 331 11.35 8.86 -2.47
CA LEU A 331 12.14 9.16 -1.26
C LEU A 331 11.40 10.10 -0.29
N LYS A 332 10.62 11.05 -0.82
CA LYS A 332 9.80 11.99 -0.03
C LYS A 332 8.77 11.33 0.92
N PHE A 333 8.49 10.03 0.76
CA PHE A 333 7.54 9.30 1.60
C PHE A 333 8.19 8.57 2.79
N PHE A 334 9.51 8.48 2.80
CA PHE A 334 10.26 7.93 3.94
C PHE A 334 10.44 9.01 5.01
N SER A 335 10.64 8.60 6.26
CA SER A 335 11.12 9.49 7.32
C SER A 335 12.46 10.14 6.93
N GLU A 336 12.74 11.32 7.48
CA GLU A 336 14.01 12.04 7.24
C GLU A 336 15.23 11.17 7.60
N GLN A 337 15.12 10.39 8.68
CA GLN A 337 16.13 9.43 9.09
C GLN A 337 16.37 8.37 8.01
N THR A 338 15.32 7.75 7.50
CA THR A 338 15.47 6.71 6.47
C THR A 338 15.92 7.30 5.14
N GLN A 339 15.49 8.52 4.79
CA GLN A 339 16.02 9.26 3.65
C GLN A 339 17.53 9.45 3.76
N SER A 340 18.03 9.87 4.93
CA SER A 340 19.47 10.01 5.20
C SER A 340 20.25 8.70 5.01
N GLN A 341 19.70 7.60 5.53
CA GLN A 341 20.30 6.27 5.42
C GLN A 341 20.35 5.80 3.96
N LEU A 342 19.26 5.99 3.21
CA LEU A 342 19.19 5.62 1.80
C LEU A 342 20.07 6.50 0.93
N ASP A 343 20.15 7.81 1.23
CA ASP A 343 21.04 8.73 0.52
C ASP A 343 22.51 8.32 0.69
N LEU A 344 22.93 7.97 1.91
CA LEU A 344 24.27 7.41 2.16
C LEU A 344 24.55 6.18 1.30
N THR A 345 23.62 5.23 1.25
CA THR A 345 23.73 4.05 0.38
C THR A 345 23.88 4.43 -1.09
N LEU A 346 23.08 5.39 -1.57
CA LEU A 346 23.12 5.83 -2.97
C LEU A 346 24.42 6.58 -3.28
N THR A 347 24.96 7.38 -2.35
CA THR A 347 26.27 8.02 -2.48
C THR A 347 27.38 6.99 -2.56
N LEU A 348 27.40 6.01 -1.65
CA LEU A 348 28.39 4.93 -1.66
C LEU A 348 28.37 4.17 -2.99
N ILE A 349 27.19 3.88 -3.54
CA ILE A 349 27.04 3.22 -4.85
C ILE A 349 27.58 4.11 -6.00
N GLN A 350 27.42 5.43 -5.93
CA GLN A 350 27.89 6.35 -6.98
C GLN A 350 29.41 6.54 -6.99
N GLU A 351 30.05 6.43 -5.82
CA GLU A 351 31.51 6.52 -5.70
C GLU A 351 32.22 5.30 -6.30
N VAL A 352 31.53 4.16 -6.35
CA VAL A 352 32.00 2.98 -7.06
C VAL A 352 31.96 3.23 -8.55
N LYS A 353 33.13 3.13 -9.18
CA LYS A 353 33.25 3.31 -10.62
C LYS A 353 32.38 2.28 -11.32
N SER A 354 31.56 2.72 -12.27
CA SER A 354 30.72 1.87 -13.13
C SER A 354 31.50 0.88 -14.01
N SER A 355 32.82 0.81 -13.87
CA SER A 355 33.76 -0.08 -14.55
C SER A 355 34.60 -0.94 -13.60
N SER A 356 34.25 -1.05 -12.32
CA SER A 356 34.96 -1.89 -11.36
C SER A 356 34.85 -3.37 -11.75
N THR A 357 35.95 -4.11 -11.62
CA THR A 357 35.95 -5.57 -11.76
C THR A 357 35.08 -6.21 -10.67
N TRP A 358 34.65 -7.46 -10.89
CA TRP A 358 33.88 -8.18 -9.88
C TRP A 358 34.63 -8.25 -8.53
N GLU A 359 35.94 -8.48 -8.57
CA GLU A 359 36.80 -8.58 -7.38
C GLU A 359 36.86 -7.26 -6.60
N GLU A 360 36.99 -6.12 -7.28
CA GLU A 360 36.99 -4.79 -6.66
C GLU A 360 35.63 -4.51 -6.01
N ALA A 361 34.54 -4.71 -6.76
CA ALA A 361 33.18 -4.49 -6.28
C ALA A 361 32.85 -5.38 -5.06
N TRP A 362 33.24 -6.66 -5.09
CA TRP A 362 33.04 -7.55 -3.95
C TRP A 362 33.92 -7.17 -2.76
N THR A 363 35.15 -6.71 -2.99
CA THR A 363 36.03 -6.23 -1.92
C THR A 363 35.42 -5.03 -1.20
N GLU A 364 34.81 -4.09 -1.92
CA GLU A 364 34.10 -2.95 -1.33
C GLU A 364 32.91 -3.39 -0.48
N VAL A 365 32.04 -4.26 -1.03
CA VAL A 365 30.88 -4.78 -0.30
C VAL A 365 31.33 -5.52 0.96
N LYS A 366 32.34 -6.40 0.86
CA LYS A 366 32.89 -7.14 2.01
C LYS A 366 33.50 -6.21 3.04
N THR A 367 34.21 -5.17 2.61
CA THR A 367 34.80 -4.17 3.52
C THR A 367 33.70 -3.43 4.28
N ALA A 368 32.63 -3.01 3.60
CA ALA A 368 31.49 -2.36 4.24
C ALA A 368 30.82 -3.29 5.29
N VAL A 369 30.61 -4.56 4.95
CA VAL A 369 30.09 -5.57 5.91
C VAL A 369 30.98 -5.62 7.17
N ASN A 370 32.30 -5.74 7.00
CA ASN A 370 33.23 -5.84 8.12
C ASN A 370 33.27 -4.56 8.96
N LEU A 371 33.29 -3.37 8.35
CA LEU A 371 33.26 -2.09 9.08
C LEU A 371 32.05 -2.00 10.03
N CYS A 372 30.89 -2.49 9.59
CA CYS A 372 29.69 -2.51 10.41
C CYS A 372 29.79 -3.55 11.54
N LEU A 373 30.18 -4.79 11.23
CA LEU A 373 30.23 -5.88 12.21
C LEU A 373 31.33 -5.70 13.27
N GLU A 374 32.48 -5.15 12.87
CA GLU A 374 33.62 -4.87 13.74
C GLU A 374 33.47 -3.55 14.50
N ARG A 375 32.36 -2.82 14.30
CA ARG A 375 32.07 -1.54 14.96
C ARG A 375 33.18 -0.51 14.74
N ASP A 376 33.63 -0.38 13.48
CA ASP A 376 34.71 0.55 13.14
C ASP A 376 34.36 1.98 13.61
N ALA A 377 35.32 2.63 14.28
CA ALA A 377 35.10 3.93 14.91
C ALA A 377 34.90 5.04 13.86
N GLY A 378 35.59 4.94 12.72
CA GLY A 378 35.46 5.90 11.61
C GLY A 378 34.09 5.81 10.96
N TRP A 379 33.64 4.59 10.64
CA TRP A 379 32.29 4.31 10.16
C TRP A 379 31.22 4.82 11.14
N THR A 380 31.33 4.45 12.41
CA THR A 380 30.36 4.83 13.46
C THR A 380 30.23 6.34 13.57
N SER A 381 31.35 7.07 13.54
CA SER A 381 31.36 8.54 13.58
C SER A 381 30.71 9.15 12.34
N MET A 382 31.13 8.71 11.15
CA MET A 382 30.61 9.19 9.88
C MET A 382 29.09 8.95 9.76
N TYR A 383 28.62 7.77 10.16
CA TYR A 383 27.21 7.40 10.15
C TYR A 383 26.37 8.34 11.03
N LYS A 384 26.82 8.58 12.27
CA LYS A 384 26.14 9.48 13.22
C LYS A 384 26.11 10.93 12.73
N ASP A 385 27.19 11.39 12.12
CA ASP A 385 27.26 12.75 11.57
C ASP A 385 26.33 12.92 10.35
N ASN A 386 26.19 11.89 9.52
CA ASN A 386 25.25 11.92 8.40
C ASN A 386 23.78 12.02 8.88
N LEU A 387 23.41 11.25 9.90
CA LEU A 387 22.06 11.30 10.47
C LEU A 387 21.72 12.67 11.07
N LYS A 388 22.67 13.33 11.72
CA LYS A 388 22.48 14.67 12.29
C LYS A 388 22.16 15.72 11.23
N LYS A 389 22.86 15.71 10.09
CA LYS A 389 22.65 16.68 9.00
C LYS A 389 21.22 16.65 8.47
N TYR A 390 20.62 15.47 8.42
CA TYR A 390 19.27 15.28 7.88
C TYR A 390 18.16 15.69 8.85
N ALA A 391 18.36 15.52 10.16
CA ALA A 391 17.40 15.98 11.18
C ALA A 391 17.18 17.51 11.16
N GLU A 392 18.08 18.27 10.51
CA GLU A 392 18.00 19.73 10.38
C GLU A 392 17.29 20.16 9.07
N THR A 393 17.01 19.23 8.15
CA THR A 393 16.50 19.54 6.81
C THR A 393 15.03 19.13 6.68
N SER A 394 14.11 20.02 7.05
CA SER A 394 12.67 19.75 6.93
C SER A 394 12.26 19.57 5.47
N HIS A 395 11.82 18.38 5.09
CA HIS A 395 11.22 18.15 3.78
C HIS A 395 9.70 18.05 3.89
N ASN A 396 9.01 19.01 3.25
CA ASN A 396 7.56 19.04 3.12
C ASN A 396 7.04 17.68 2.64
N THR A 397 6.32 16.98 3.50
CA THR A 397 5.49 15.84 3.10
C THR A 397 4.55 16.31 1.98
N PRO A 398 4.38 15.54 0.89
CA PRO A 398 3.27 15.78 -0.04
C PRO A 398 1.96 15.83 0.76
N ASN A 399 1.00 16.64 0.31
CA ASN A 399 -0.23 17.04 1.00
C ASN A 399 -1.27 15.90 1.23
N LEU A 400 -0.79 14.73 1.68
CA LEU A 400 -1.52 13.49 1.95
C LEU A 400 -2.49 13.62 3.11
N LEU A 401 -2.19 14.45 4.11
CA LEU A 401 -3.11 14.71 5.21
C LEU A 401 -4.33 15.51 4.75
N SER A 402 -4.15 16.52 3.89
CA SER A 402 -5.30 17.24 3.30
C SER A 402 -6.10 16.32 2.39
N LEU A 403 -5.42 15.45 1.62
CA LEU A 403 -6.09 14.44 0.81
C LEU A 403 -6.98 13.53 1.67
N ALA A 404 -6.41 12.97 2.74
CA ALA A 404 -7.14 12.11 3.68
C ALA A 404 -8.31 12.85 4.34
N GLN A 405 -8.11 14.08 4.78
CA GLN A 405 -9.20 14.86 5.39
C GLN A 405 -10.41 15.02 4.43
N LYS A 406 -10.16 15.33 3.16
CA LYS A 406 -11.21 15.48 2.14
C LYS A 406 -11.85 14.14 1.80
N GLU A 407 -11.06 13.07 1.66
CA GLU A 407 -11.58 11.71 1.47
C GLU A 407 -12.51 11.30 2.61
N HIS A 408 -12.03 11.43 3.85
CA HIS A 408 -12.76 11.09 5.05
C HIS A 408 -14.10 11.83 5.15
N LEU A 409 -14.09 13.16 5.00
CA LEU A 409 -15.29 13.98 5.05
C LEU A 409 -16.28 13.60 3.93
N GLY A 410 -15.79 13.43 2.70
CA GLY A 410 -16.62 13.02 1.57
C GLY A 410 -17.29 11.66 1.80
N LEU A 411 -16.59 10.71 2.42
CA LEU A 411 -17.12 9.37 2.73
C LEU A 411 -18.10 9.39 3.92
N ILE A 412 -17.94 10.28 4.90
CA ILE A 412 -18.94 10.52 5.96
C ILE A 412 -20.23 11.04 5.33
N LEU A 413 -20.14 12.09 4.49
CA LEU A 413 -21.30 12.67 3.81
C LEU A 413 -22.04 11.62 2.96
N TYR A 414 -21.27 10.78 2.26
CA TYR A 414 -21.83 9.66 1.50
C TYR A 414 -22.57 8.66 2.38
N SER A 415 -21.99 8.27 3.53
CA SER A 415 -22.62 7.36 4.50
C SER A 415 -23.94 7.95 5.06
N ASN A 416 -24.01 9.27 5.17
CA ASN A 416 -25.21 10.01 5.59
C ASN A 416 -26.19 10.28 4.45
N HIS A 417 -25.97 9.71 3.26
CA HIS A 417 -26.79 9.87 2.06
C HIS A 417 -26.85 11.31 1.52
N ASP A 418 -25.92 12.19 1.91
CA ASP A 418 -25.76 13.53 1.36
C ASP A 418 -24.86 13.49 0.11
N TYR A 419 -25.43 12.98 -0.98
CA TYR A 419 -24.68 12.68 -2.21
C TYR A 419 -24.09 13.92 -2.89
N GLU A 420 -24.79 15.06 -2.87
CA GLU A 420 -24.30 16.28 -3.53
C GLU A 420 -23.21 16.96 -2.70
N ALA A 421 -23.32 17.00 -1.37
CA ALA A 421 -22.24 17.49 -0.52
C ALA A 421 -21.01 16.58 -0.61
N SER A 422 -21.21 15.26 -0.58
CA SER A 422 -20.14 14.28 -0.79
C SER A 422 -19.46 14.47 -2.15
N TYR A 423 -20.24 14.67 -3.21
CA TYR A 423 -19.71 14.98 -4.54
C TYR A 423 -18.85 16.24 -4.52
N ALA A 424 -19.32 17.32 -3.90
CA ALA A 424 -18.59 18.58 -3.85
C ALA A 424 -17.22 18.42 -3.16
N GLU A 425 -17.20 17.71 -2.02
CA GLU A 425 -15.99 17.48 -1.23
C GLU A 425 -14.96 16.64 -2.01
N ILE A 426 -15.37 15.49 -2.54
CA ILE A 426 -14.47 14.60 -3.31
C ILE A 426 -14.06 15.26 -4.65
N ASN A 427 -14.94 16.02 -5.30
CA ASN A 427 -14.59 16.74 -6.52
C ASN A 427 -13.53 17.84 -6.27
N SER A 428 -13.48 18.40 -5.05
CA SER A 428 -12.43 19.37 -4.68
C SER A 428 -11.02 18.78 -4.73
N ILE A 429 -10.89 17.45 -4.50
CA ILE A 429 -9.62 16.72 -4.64
C ILE A 429 -9.16 16.74 -6.10
N ILE A 430 -10.09 16.50 -7.03
CA ILE A 430 -9.80 16.41 -8.47
C ILE A 430 -9.33 17.75 -9.04
N THR A 431 -9.90 18.85 -8.53
CA THR A 431 -9.57 20.21 -8.96
C THR A 431 -8.23 20.71 -8.43
N ASP A 432 -7.73 20.11 -7.36
CA ASP A 432 -6.46 20.49 -6.75
C ASP A 432 -5.30 19.69 -7.37
N SER A 433 -4.56 20.33 -8.29
CA SER A 433 -3.45 19.70 -9.01
C SER A 433 -2.25 19.35 -8.12
N LEU A 434 -2.18 19.86 -6.88
CA LEU A 434 -1.11 19.53 -5.95
C LEU A 434 -1.38 18.20 -5.23
N LEU A 435 -2.63 17.73 -5.21
CA LEU A 435 -3.03 16.51 -4.51
C LEU A 435 -2.86 15.25 -5.37
N VAL A 436 -3.25 15.33 -6.65
CA VAL A 436 -3.47 14.14 -7.48
C VAL A 436 -2.99 14.32 -8.92
N ASP A 437 -2.34 13.29 -9.47
CA ASP A 437 -1.96 13.23 -10.87
C ASP A 437 -3.14 12.82 -11.78
N SER A 438 -2.90 12.68 -13.09
CA SER A 438 -3.95 12.31 -14.04
C SER A 438 -4.56 10.94 -13.77
N GLN A 439 -3.77 9.93 -13.40
CA GLN A 439 -4.29 8.58 -13.17
C GLN A 439 -5.12 8.54 -11.88
N GLU A 440 -4.66 9.24 -10.86
CA GLU A 440 -5.31 9.34 -9.56
C GLU A 440 -6.62 10.17 -9.65
N LYS A 441 -6.68 11.20 -10.50
CA LYS A 441 -7.96 11.85 -10.86
C LYS A 441 -8.97 10.85 -11.42
N GLY A 442 -8.51 9.88 -12.21
CA GLY A 442 -9.34 8.78 -12.69
C GLY A 442 -9.98 8.01 -11.54
N TRP A 443 -9.20 7.66 -10.52
CA TRP A 443 -9.69 6.97 -9.32
C TRP A 443 -10.80 7.76 -8.62
N TYR A 444 -10.59 9.05 -8.36
CA TYR A 444 -11.61 9.88 -7.72
C TYR A 444 -12.85 10.10 -8.59
N TYR A 445 -12.73 10.16 -9.92
CA TYR A 445 -13.90 10.13 -10.80
C TYR A 445 -14.71 8.85 -10.65
N GLN A 446 -14.07 7.69 -10.45
CA GLN A 446 -14.77 6.43 -10.18
C GLN A 446 -15.46 6.45 -8.81
N ILE A 447 -14.82 7.00 -7.77
CA ILE A 447 -15.46 7.19 -6.46
C ILE A 447 -16.69 8.11 -6.57
N LEU A 448 -16.57 9.23 -7.29
CA LEU A 448 -17.71 10.10 -7.57
C LEU A 448 -18.81 9.38 -8.36
N ALA A 449 -18.43 8.50 -9.31
CA ALA A 449 -19.39 7.71 -10.05
C ALA A 449 -20.17 6.74 -9.13
N GLU A 450 -19.47 6.11 -8.18
CA GLU A 450 -20.07 5.24 -7.16
C GLU A 450 -21.02 6.02 -6.23
N ILE A 451 -20.58 7.17 -5.72
CA ILE A 451 -21.38 8.08 -4.87
C ILE A 451 -22.68 8.49 -5.58
N MET A 452 -22.57 8.89 -6.85
CA MET A 452 -23.72 9.38 -7.62
C MET A 452 -24.63 8.28 -8.15
N TYR A 453 -24.29 6.99 -8.01
CA TYR A 453 -25.09 5.92 -8.62
C TYR A 453 -26.50 5.85 -8.04
N SER A 454 -26.63 6.00 -6.72
CA SER A 454 -27.92 5.90 -6.02
C SER A 454 -28.85 7.07 -6.36
N SER A 455 -28.31 8.27 -6.60
CA SER A 455 -29.09 9.50 -6.83
C SER A 455 -29.26 9.85 -8.31
N ASN A 456 -28.26 9.58 -9.15
CA ASN A 456 -28.25 9.93 -10.56
C ASN A 456 -27.36 8.98 -11.40
N LYS A 457 -27.96 7.87 -11.87
CA LYS A 457 -27.29 6.86 -12.69
C LYS A 457 -26.65 7.42 -13.99
N THR A 458 -27.24 8.44 -14.60
CA THR A 458 -26.70 9.09 -15.81
C THR A 458 -25.39 9.82 -15.50
N ARG A 459 -25.41 10.67 -14.46
CA ARG A 459 -24.22 11.40 -14.00
C ARG A 459 -23.13 10.44 -13.52
N SER A 460 -23.51 9.37 -12.82
CA SER A 460 -22.62 8.28 -12.44
C SER A 460 -21.90 7.66 -13.66
N ASN A 461 -22.64 7.29 -14.70
CA ASN A 461 -22.02 6.73 -15.92
C ASN A 461 -21.10 7.74 -16.62
N ASP A 462 -21.49 9.02 -16.71
CA ASP A 462 -20.65 10.08 -17.28
C ASP A 462 -19.34 10.28 -16.51
N LEU A 463 -19.39 10.19 -15.17
CA LEU A 463 -18.20 10.22 -14.32
C LEU A 463 -17.32 8.99 -14.54
N GLN A 464 -17.92 7.80 -14.70
CA GLN A 464 -17.16 6.58 -14.99
C GLN A 464 -16.45 6.63 -16.35
N ILE A 465 -17.04 7.27 -17.35
CA ILE A 465 -16.37 7.53 -18.63
C ILE A 465 -15.14 8.42 -18.43
N LYS A 466 -15.25 9.47 -17.60
CA LYS A 466 -14.11 10.32 -17.24
C LYS A 466 -13.05 9.53 -16.46
N ALA A 467 -13.45 8.66 -15.55
CA ALA A 467 -12.57 7.80 -14.78
C ALA A 467 -11.70 6.95 -15.72
N LEU A 468 -12.34 6.18 -16.61
CA LEU A 468 -11.65 5.31 -17.56
C LEU A 468 -10.75 6.08 -18.54
N LYS A 469 -11.17 7.27 -18.99
CA LYS A 469 -10.37 8.12 -19.88
C LYS A 469 -9.06 8.57 -19.23
N ASN A 470 -9.09 8.86 -17.93
CA ASN A 470 -7.92 9.28 -17.16
C ASN A 470 -7.06 8.09 -16.73
N ASN A 471 -7.66 6.92 -16.55
CA ASN A 471 -6.99 5.73 -16.06
C ASN A 471 -7.63 4.46 -16.64
N GLY A 472 -6.93 3.82 -17.59
CA GLY A 472 -7.39 2.65 -18.31
C GLY A 472 -7.52 1.36 -17.47
N ASN A 473 -7.04 1.37 -16.22
CA ASN A 473 -7.12 0.22 -15.31
C ASN A 473 -8.42 0.18 -14.49
N LEU A 474 -9.27 1.21 -14.61
CA LEU A 474 -10.53 1.35 -13.89
C LEU A 474 -11.71 0.63 -14.57
N LEU A 475 -12.88 0.67 -13.93
CA LEU A 475 -14.07 -0.02 -14.43
C LEU A 475 -14.52 0.56 -15.79
N LYS A 476 -14.92 -0.32 -16.71
CA LYS A 476 -15.60 0.07 -17.95
C LYS A 476 -17.03 0.52 -17.63
N PRO A 477 -17.47 1.72 -18.08
CA PRO A 477 -18.81 2.21 -17.81
C PRO A 477 -19.91 1.29 -18.35
N ILE A 478 -21.11 1.33 -17.74
CA ILE A 478 -22.29 0.55 -18.18
C ILE A 478 -22.63 0.88 -19.63
N HIS A 479 -22.65 2.19 -19.92
CA HIS A 479 -22.84 2.73 -21.25
C HIS A 479 -21.55 3.45 -21.63
N PRO A 480 -20.56 2.74 -22.23
CA PRO A 480 -19.45 3.42 -22.86
C PRO A 480 -20.06 4.39 -23.85
N THR A 481 -19.71 5.68 -23.75
CA THR A 481 -20.19 6.70 -24.66
C THR A 481 -20.25 6.11 -26.07
N LYS A 482 -21.45 6.07 -26.68
CA LYS A 482 -21.50 6.23 -28.13
C LYS A 482 -20.61 7.44 -28.35
N GLU A 483 -19.51 7.29 -29.10
CA GLU A 483 -18.81 8.47 -29.60
C GLU A 483 -19.91 9.46 -29.96
N LYS A 484 -19.84 10.69 -29.44
CA LYS A 484 -20.56 11.75 -30.11
C LYS A 484 -20.00 11.67 -31.53
N LYS A 485 -20.68 10.95 -32.43
CA LYS A 485 -20.70 11.29 -33.83
C LYS A 485 -21.00 12.76 -33.72
N GLU A 486 -19.98 13.60 -33.90
CA GLU A 486 -20.20 15.01 -34.18
C GLU A 486 -21.37 14.97 -35.15
N ASN A 487 -22.50 15.59 -34.78
CA ASN A 487 -23.69 15.56 -35.61
C ASN A 487 -23.20 15.90 -37.02
N GLN A 488 -23.06 14.90 -37.89
CA GLN A 488 -22.49 15.10 -39.22
C GLN A 488 -23.23 16.23 -39.96
N PRO A 489 -24.55 16.46 -39.72
CA PRO A 489 -25.23 17.64 -40.21
C PRO A 489 -24.63 18.97 -39.73
N LEU A 490 -24.32 19.11 -38.43
CA LEU A 490 -23.78 20.33 -37.82
C LEU A 490 -22.33 20.62 -38.23
N LEU A 491 -21.49 19.58 -38.34
CA LEU A 491 -20.13 19.74 -38.85
C LEU A 491 -20.14 20.10 -40.35
N ARG A 492 -21.04 19.47 -41.13
CA ARG A 492 -21.25 19.81 -42.54
C ARG A 492 -21.80 21.22 -42.73
N LEU A 493 -22.71 21.68 -41.86
CA LEU A 493 -23.22 23.06 -41.82
C LEU A 493 -22.12 24.08 -41.47
N LYS A 494 -21.29 23.80 -40.46
CA LYS A 494 -20.14 24.65 -40.10
C LYS A 494 -19.12 24.73 -41.25
N ASN A 495 -18.88 23.63 -41.94
CA ASN A 495 -17.97 23.59 -43.09
C ASN A 495 -18.55 24.31 -44.32
N LEU A 496 -19.85 24.17 -44.59
CA LEU A 496 -20.56 24.93 -45.64
C LEU A 496 -20.54 26.43 -45.34
N TYR A 497 -20.80 26.83 -44.09
CA TYR A 497 -20.77 28.24 -43.67
C TYR A 497 -19.36 28.84 -43.79
N LYS A 498 -18.31 28.10 -43.39
CA LYS A 498 -16.91 28.50 -43.62
C LYS A 498 -16.61 28.70 -45.12
N LYS A 499 -17.06 27.77 -45.97
CA LYS A 499 -16.86 27.84 -47.42
C LYS A 499 -17.59 29.04 -48.04
N TYR A 500 -18.80 29.34 -47.57
CA TYR A 500 -19.57 30.53 -47.98
C TYR A 500 -18.89 31.84 -47.57
N LYS A 501 -18.35 31.92 -46.34
CA LYS A 501 -17.61 33.12 -45.89
C LYS A 501 -16.36 33.39 -46.72
N ILE A 502 -15.63 32.34 -47.09
CA ILE A 502 -14.42 32.43 -47.91
C ILE A 502 -14.75 32.85 -49.35
N SER A 503 -15.88 32.40 -49.91
CA SER A 503 -16.29 32.76 -51.28
C SER A 503 -16.89 34.17 -51.40
N HIS A 504 -17.27 34.82 -50.29
CA HIS A 504 -17.88 36.16 -50.27
C HIS A 504 -16.93 37.24 -49.70
N GLN A 505 -15.70 36.88 -49.32
CA GLN A 505 -14.64 37.85 -48.98
C GLN A 505 -13.80 38.29 -50.19
N THR A 506 -14.07 37.76 -51.38
CA THR A 506 -13.39 38.12 -52.64
C THR A 506 -14.13 39.15 -53.50
N TRP A 507 -15.17 39.82 -52.96
CA TRP A 507 -15.94 40.87 -53.66
C TRP A 507 -16.17 42.13 -52.81
N ILE A 508 -15.14 42.60 -52.10
CA ILE A 508 -15.04 43.99 -51.61
C ILE A 508 -13.64 44.50 -51.89
#